data_AF-A0A7X9D9R3-F1
#
_entry.id   AF-A0A7X9D9R3-F1
#
_cell.length_a   1.000
_cell.length_b   1.000
_cell.length_c   1.000
_cell.angle_alpha   90.00
_cell.angle_beta   90.00
_cell.angle_gamma   90.00
#
_symmetry.space_group_name_H-M   'P 1'
#
loop_
_entity.id
_entity.type
_entity.pdbx_description
1 polymer ?
#
loop_
_entity_poly.entity_id
_entity_poly.type
_entity_poly.pdbx_seq_one_letter_code
_entity_poly.pdbx_strand_id
1 'polypeptide(L)'
;HQLEVSNWATGLVPESVIGMGDIVFWKDGREVYDSVNLVYHYSNGIKITYESLISNKYNGMEDQILGHKGTMNLATGVYYLEEDDGRSGIERLLNQIEDKVFSAVPIGGPSWRPETKKESKPFPILKGKMHVNKGLSMVGAEKDGSDAILSAFCQACITGEKGENIVEEAYCATLLCLLGNQAMEEQKKVEFPDEYKIPYMKF
;
A
#
# COMPACT_ATOMS: atom_id res chain seq x y z
N HIS A 1 3.26 6.81 7.92
CA HIS A 1 2.21 7.28 7.00
C HIS A 1 1.51 6.13 6.28
N GLN A 2 2.20 5.31 5.45
CA GLN A 2 1.51 4.23 4.70
C GLN A 2 0.81 3.20 5.60
N LEU A 3 1.41 2.88 6.75
CA LEU A 3 0.81 1.98 7.74
C LEU A 3 -0.47 2.55 8.35
N GLU A 4 -0.49 3.85 8.64
CA GLU A 4 -1.69 4.55 9.15
C GLU A 4 -2.84 4.50 8.14
N VAL A 5 -2.57 4.78 6.86
CA VAL A 5 -3.57 4.67 5.78
C VAL A 5 -4.09 3.24 5.65
N SER A 6 -3.20 2.25 5.80
CA SER A 6 -3.56 0.83 5.73
C SER A 6 -4.43 0.40 6.92
N ASN A 7 -4.09 0.85 8.13
CA ASN A 7 -4.87 0.57 9.34
C ASN A 7 -6.25 1.22 9.24
N TRP A 8 -6.31 2.48 8.79
CA TRP A 8 -7.57 3.17 8.55
C TRP A 8 -8.45 2.43 7.54
N ALA A 9 -7.87 1.96 6.44
CA ALA A 9 -8.61 1.24 5.40
C ALA A 9 -9.13 -0.14 5.87
N THR A 10 -8.39 -0.82 6.76
CA THR A 10 -8.81 -2.12 7.31
C THR A 10 -9.67 -2.00 8.57
N GLY A 11 -9.58 -0.87 9.28
CA GLY A 11 -10.15 -0.69 10.62
C GLY A 11 -9.48 -1.57 11.68
N LEU A 12 -8.24 -2.02 11.44
CA LEU A 12 -7.46 -2.93 12.28
C LEU A 12 -6.02 -2.42 12.40
N VAL A 13 -5.29 -2.93 13.39
CA VAL A 13 -3.83 -2.74 13.55
C VAL A 13 -3.16 -4.11 13.39
N PRO A 14 -2.06 -4.25 12.63
CA PRO A 14 -1.39 -5.54 12.48
C PRO A 14 -0.97 -6.17 13.82
N GLU A 15 -1.14 -7.48 13.95
CA GLU A 15 -0.72 -8.26 15.12
C GLU A 15 0.75 -8.66 15.05
N SER A 16 1.38 -8.60 13.88
CA SER A 16 2.79 -8.96 13.71
C SER A 16 3.41 -8.42 12.43
N VAL A 17 4.74 -8.47 12.39
CA VAL A 17 5.55 -8.08 11.24
C VAL A 17 6.74 -9.02 11.07
N ILE A 18 7.13 -9.26 9.81
CA ILE A 18 8.37 -9.93 9.43
C ILE A 18 8.98 -9.21 8.23
N GLY A 19 10.30 -9.21 8.07
CA GLY A 19 10.91 -8.69 6.86
C GLY A 19 12.42 -8.72 6.87
N MET A 20 12.99 -8.07 5.86
CA MET A 20 14.43 -7.97 5.63
C MET A 20 14.77 -6.55 5.24
N GLY A 21 15.93 -6.09 5.71
CA GLY A 21 16.52 -4.82 5.34
C GLY A 21 18.00 -5.00 5.05
N ASP A 22 18.48 -4.31 4.01
CA ASP A 22 19.84 -4.41 3.54
C ASP A 22 20.40 -3.03 3.18
N ILE A 23 21.71 -2.86 3.34
CA ILE A 23 22.46 -1.77 2.71
C ILE A 23 23.05 -2.34 1.44
N VAL A 24 22.41 -2.09 0.29
CA VAL A 24 22.75 -2.69 -1.00
C VAL A 24 23.62 -1.74 -1.83
N PHE A 25 23.16 -0.51 -2.06
CA PHE A 25 23.77 0.41 -3.04
C PHE A 25 24.70 1.43 -2.38
N TRP A 26 24.25 2.10 -1.31
CA TRP A 26 24.96 3.21 -0.71
C TRP A 26 25.92 2.74 0.40
N LYS A 27 27.23 2.77 0.13
CA LYS A 27 28.29 2.31 1.06
C LYS A 27 29.01 3.46 1.74
N ASP A 28 28.26 4.40 2.30
CA ASP A 28 28.76 5.64 2.93
C ASP A 28 28.94 5.54 4.46
N GLY A 29 28.92 4.31 5.00
CA GLY A 29 29.03 4.06 6.42
C GLY A 29 27.71 4.22 7.19
N ARG A 30 26.57 4.33 6.50
CA ARG A 30 25.24 4.31 7.13
C ARG A 30 24.98 3.01 7.90
N GLU A 31 24.09 3.13 8.87
CA GLU A 31 23.53 2.00 9.64
C GLU A 31 22.05 1.76 9.28
N VAL A 32 21.45 2.67 8.50
CA VAL A 32 20.07 2.58 8.03
C VAL A 32 20.02 1.89 6.68
N TYR A 33 19.15 0.90 6.54
CA TYR A 33 18.95 0.16 5.29
C TYR A 33 18.52 1.06 4.13
N ASP A 34 18.97 0.73 2.92
CA ASP A 34 18.59 1.44 1.68
C ASP A 34 17.64 0.63 0.78
N SER A 35 17.37 -0.60 1.19
CA SER A 35 16.43 -1.55 0.59
C SER A 35 15.75 -2.32 1.71
N VAL A 36 14.44 -2.21 1.85
CA VAL A 36 13.65 -2.90 2.87
C VAL A 36 12.39 -3.52 2.29
N ASN A 37 12.04 -4.70 2.80
CA ASN A 37 10.81 -5.43 2.48
C ASN A 37 10.21 -5.97 3.77
N LEU A 38 8.99 -5.55 4.09
CA LEU A 38 8.27 -5.93 5.30
C LEU A 38 6.88 -6.45 4.93
N VAL A 39 6.42 -7.46 5.68
CA VAL A 39 5.06 -7.98 5.63
C VAL A 39 4.45 -7.84 7.01
N TYR A 40 3.41 -7.00 7.11
CA TYR A 40 2.59 -6.88 8.30
C TYR A 40 1.36 -7.77 8.17
N HIS A 41 1.01 -8.49 9.23
CA HIS A 41 -0.11 -9.43 9.26
C HIS A 41 -1.18 -8.92 10.20
N TYR A 42 -2.41 -8.82 9.72
CA TYR A 42 -3.58 -8.55 10.56
C TYR A 42 -4.19 -9.86 11.05
N SER A 43 -4.91 -9.81 12.17
CA SER A 43 -5.59 -10.99 12.75
C SER A 43 -6.58 -11.69 11.80
N ASN A 44 -7.10 -10.99 10.78
CA ASN A 44 -8.03 -11.53 9.79
C ASN A 44 -7.35 -12.08 8.51
N GLY A 45 -6.01 -12.16 8.48
CA GLY A 45 -5.24 -12.71 7.35
C GLY A 45 -4.93 -11.72 6.22
N ILE A 46 -5.47 -10.50 6.29
CA ILE A 46 -5.02 -9.39 5.44
C ILE A 46 -3.55 -9.14 5.72
N LYS A 47 -2.82 -8.71 4.69
CA LYS A 47 -1.41 -8.35 4.79
C LYS A 47 -1.14 -6.98 4.19
N ILE A 48 -0.21 -6.25 4.79
CA ILE A 48 0.45 -5.11 4.15
C ILE A 48 1.81 -5.63 3.67
N THR A 49 2.09 -5.45 2.38
CA THR A 49 3.46 -5.58 1.86
C THR A 49 4.03 -4.19 1.73
N TYR A 50 5.06 -3.88 2.50
CA TYR A 50 5.75 -2.60 2.47
C TYR A 50 7.14 -2.79 1.88
N GLU A 51 7.43 -2.03 0.82
CA GLU A 51 8.75 -1.98 0.19
C GLU A 51 9.25 -0.54 0.20
N SER A 52 10.52 -0.35 0.52
CA SER A 52 11.18 0.94 0.29
C SER A 52 12.58 0.71 -0.27
N LEU A 53 12.84 1.32 -1.43
CA LEU A 53 14.11 1.26 -2.13
C LEU A 53 14.52 2.69 -2.51
N ILE A 54 15.59 3.19 -1.90
CA ILE A 54 16.01 4.60 -2.12
C ILE A 54 17.06 4.75 -3.22
N SER A 55 17.48 3.66 -3.86
CA SER A 55 18.43 3.65 -4.97
C SER A 55 17.78 3.65 -6.36
N ASN A 56 16.45 3.45 -6.45
CA ASN A 56 15.70 3.45 -7.71
C ASN A 56 14.44 4.31 -7.57
N LYS A 57 14.14 5.11 -8.61
CA LYS A 57 13.03 6.07 -8.62
C LYS A 57 11.95 5.78 -9.65
N TYR A 58 12.11 4.76 -10.49
CA TYR A 58 11.27 4.55 -11.68
C TYR A 58 9.77 4.44 -11.35
N ASN A 59 9.41 3.66 -10.33
CA ASN A 59 8.02 3.45 -9.91
C ASN A 59 7.48 4.58 -9.02
N GLY A 60 8.36 5.40 -8.43
CA GLY A 60 7.95 6.42 -7.47
C GLY A 60 7.35 5.83 -6.19
N MET A 61 6.41 6.56 -5.58
CA MET A 61 5.62 6.10 -4.44
C MET A 61 4.28 5.58 -4.96
N GLU A 62 3.94 4.34 -4.60
CA GLU A 62 2.68 3.72 -4.97
C GLU A 62 2.06 3.06 -3.74
N ASP A 63 0.80 3.39 -3.48
CA ASP A 63 -0.02 2.74 -2.44
C ASP A 63 -1.24 2.11 -3.13
N GLN A 64 -1.47 0.82 -2.89
CA GLN A 64 -2.58 0.07 -3.46
C GLN A 64 -3.35 -0.70 -2.40
N ILE A 65 -4.67 -0.75 -2.56
CA ILE A 65 -5.56 -1.66 -1.82
C ILE A 65 -6.08 -2.70 -2.81
N LEU A 66 -5.73 -3.96 -2.59
CA LEU A 66 -6.09 -5.09 -3.45
C LEU A 66 -7.28 -5.85 -2.85
N GLY A 67 -8.45 -5.75 -3.49
CA GLY A 67 -9.67 -6.43 -3.09
C GLY A 67 -10.16 -7.42 -4.14
N HIS A 68 -11.00 -8.36 -3.74
CA HIS A 68 -11.57 -9.38 -4.64
C HIS A 68 -12.49 -8.82 -5.74
N LYS A 69 -12.89 -7.54 -5.66
CA LYS A 69 -13.71 -6.86 -6.69
C LYS A 69 -12.93 -5.80 -7.47
N GLY A 70 -11.69 -5.54 -7.09
CA GLY A 70 -10.90 -4.53 -7.75
C GLY A 70 -9.75 -4.02 -6.91
N THR A 71 -8.96 -3.16 -7.54
CA THR A 71 -7.76 -2.56 -6.99
C THR A 71 -7.93 -1.04 -6.96
N MET A 72 -7.69 -0.44 -5.80
CA MET A 72 -7.60 1.01 -5.67
C MET A 72 -6.13 1.42 -5.66
N ASN A 73 -5.70 2.24 -6.61
CA ASN A 73 -4.42 2.93 -6.54
C ASN A 73 -4.63 4.30 -5.90
N LEU A 74 -4.12 4.46 -4.68
CA LEU A 74 -4.32 5.67 -3.86
C LEU A 74 -3.47 6.84 -4.35
N ALA A 75 -2.28 6.58 -4.92
CA ALA A 75 -1.40 7.62 -5.44
C ALA A 75 -2.01 8.35 -6.65
N THR A 76 -2.75 7.63 -7.49
CA THR A 76 -3.38 8.18 -8.70
C THR A 76 -4.88 8.45 -8.54
N GLY A 77 -5.50 7.95 -7.46
CA GLY A 77 -6.94 8.07 -7.22
C GLY A 77 -7.79 7.28 -8.22
N VAL A 78 -7.23 6.21 -8.79
CA VAL A 78 -7.86 5.38 -9.82
C VAL A 78 -8.24 4.03 -9.24
N TYR A 79 -9.49 3.63 -9.50
CA TYR A 79 -10.00 2.31 -9.18
C TYR A 79 -10.07 1.44 -10.43
N TYR A 80 -9.69 0.18 -10.30
CA TYR A 80 -9.72 -0.84 -11.36
C TYR A 80 -10.65 -1.97 -10.92
N LEU A 81 -11.70 -2.26 -11.69
CA LEU A 81 -12.62 -3.37 -11.40
C LEU A 81 -12.07 -4.70 -11.95
N GLU A 82 -12.29 -5.79 -11.22
CA GLU A 82 -12.03 -7.17 -11.69
C GLU A 82 -13.00 -7.55 -12.83
N GLU A 83 -14.28 -7.20 -12.66
CA GLU A 83 -15.32 -7.35 -13.67
C GLU A 83 -15.84 -5.97 -14.08
N ASP A 84 -15.62 -5.58 -15.34
CA ASP A 84 -16.22 -4.40 -15.96
C ASP A 84 -17.36 -4.86 -16.88
N ASP A 85 -18.61 -4.66 -16.43
CA ASP A 85 -19.83 -4.99 -17.17
C ASP A 85 -20.06 -4.07 -18.38
N GLY A 86 -19.22 -3.04 -18.55
CA GLY A 86 -19.22 -2.14 -19.69
C GLY A 86 -18.60 -2.70 -20.98
N ARG A 87 -18.07 -3.93 -20.98
CA ARG A 87 -17.50 -4.57 -22.19
C ARG A 87 -18.61 -5.15 -23.07
N SER A 88 -18.55 -4.90 -24.38
CA SER A 88 -19.54 -5.41 -25.33
C SER A 88 -19.53 -6.96 -25.38
N GLY A 89 -20.68 -7.57 -25.67
CA GLY A 89 -20.79 -9.04 -25.73
C GLY A 89 -19.85 -9.71 -26.73
N ILE A 90 -19.43 -8.98 -27.78
CA ILE A 90 -18.50 -9.47 -28.81
C ILE A 90 -17.06 -9.49 -28.27
N GLU A 91 -16.64 -8.48 -27.52
CA GLU A 91 -15.31 -8.45 -26.88
C GLU A 91 -15.15 -9.56 -25.85
N ARG A 92 -16.21 -9.90 -25.12
CA ARG A 92 -16.22 -11.04 -24.18
C ARG A 92 -16.04 -12.36 -24.92
N LEU A 93 -16.69 -12.54 -26.06
CA LEU A 93 -16.57 -13.75 -26.89
C LEU A 93 -15.19 -13.88 -27.53
N LEU A 94 -14.61 -12.80 -28.05
CA LEU A 94 -13.27 -12.80 -28.63
C LEU A 94 -12.20 -13.19 -27.59
N ASN A 95 -12.24 -12.58 -26.40
CA ASN A 95 -11.34 -12.96 -25.29
C ASN A 95 -11.51 -14.42 -24.87
N GLN A 96 -12.74 -14.93 -24.79
CA GLN A 96 -12.99 -16.35 -24.44
C GLN A 96 -12.48 -17.33 -25.49
N ILE A 97 -12.49 -16.95 -26.77
CA ILE A 97 -11.92 -17.76 -27.86
C ILE A 97 -10.40 -17.73 -27.78
N GLU A 98 -9.81 -16.56 -27.53
CA GLU A 98 -8.37 -16.39 -27.33
C GLU A 98 -7.86 -17.24 -26.16
N ASP A 99 -8.46 -17.09 -24.98
CA ASP A 99 -8.09 -17.85 -23.77
C ASP A 99 -8.17 -19.37 -23.97
N LYS A 100 -9.18 -19.87 -24.71
CA LYS A 100 -9.35 -21.30 -25.00
C LYS A 100 -8.33 -21.86 -26.00
N VAL A 101 -7.85 -21.04 -26.93
CA VAL A 101 -6.84 -21.47 -27.91
C VAL A 101 -5.45 -21.53 -27.26
N PHE A 102 -5.16 -20.65 -26.28
CA PHE A 102 -3.87 -20.58 -25.60
C PHE A 102 -3.76 -21.49 -24.34
N SER A 103 -4.85 -22.09 -23.86
CA SER A 103 -4.86 -22.96 -22.68
C SER A 103 -4.40 -24.41 -22.91
N ALA A 104 -4.00 -24.80 -24.12
CA ALA A 104 -3.40 -26.11 -24.36
C ALA A 104 -1.98 -26.15 -23.76
N VAL A 105 -1.82 -26.76 -22.57
CA VAL A 105 -0.53 -26.87 -21.89
C VAL A 105 0.14 -28.19 -22.27
N PRO A 106 1.33 -28.20 -22.92
CA PRO A 106 2.14 -29.40 -23.01
C PRO A 106 2.74 -29.73 -21.64
N ILE A 107 2.84 -31.02 -21.32
CA ILE A 107 3.47 -31.56 -20.10
C ILE A 107 4.96 -31.17 -20.13
N GLY A 108 5.30 -29.99 -19.60
CA GLY A 108 6.65 -29.42 -19.67
C GLY A 108 6.77 -27.99 -20.22
N GLY A 109 5.66 -27.24 -20.37
CA GLY A 109 5.72 -25.79 -20.66
C GLY A 109 6.36 -24.96 -19.54
N PRO A 110 6.72 -23.68 -19.80
CA PRO A 110 7.33 -22.80 -18.80
C PRO A 110 6.45 -22.69 -17.55
N SER A 111 7.06 -22.72 -16.35
CA SER A 111 6.37 -22.66 -15.05
C SER A 111 5.63 -21.35 -14.79
N TRP A 112 5.90 -20.34 -15.60
CA TRP A 112 5.25 -19.04 -15.59
C TRP A 112 5.09 -18.55 -17.02
N ARG A 113 3.90 -18.04 -17.35
CA ARG A 113 3.64 -17.31 -18.59
C ARG A 113 3.45 -15.84 -18.22
N PRO A 114 4.03 -14.88 -18.97
CA PRO A 114 3.82 -13.47 -18.70
C PRO A 114 2.34 -13.13 -18.83
N GLU A 115 1.65 -13.01 -17.70
CA GLU A 115 0.35 -12.37 -17.62
C GLU A 115 0.61 -10.87 -17.43
N THR A 116 0.45 -10.11 -18.50
CA THR A 116 0.55 -8.65 -18.42
C THR A 116 -0.68 -8.08 -17.71
N LYS A 117 -0.51 -6.94 -17.03
CA LYS A 117 -1.62 -6.21 -16.41
C LYS A 117 -2.74 -6.03 -17.44
N LYS A 118 -3.91 -6.64 -17.23
CA LYS A 118 -5.07 -6.49 -18.13
C LYS A 118 -5.35 -5.00 -18.30
N GLU A 119 -5.60 -4.56 -19.53
CA GLU A 119 -6.13 -3.23 -19.81
C GLU A 119 -7.55 -3.14 -19.21
N SER A 120 -7.63 -2.84 -17.92
CA SER A 120 -8.87 -2.54 -17.21
C SER A 120 -9.15 -1.06 -17.39
N LYS A 121 -10.42 -0.73 -17.68
CA LYS A 121 -10.84 0.65 -17.85
C LYS A 121 -10.64 1.38 -16.51
N PRO A 122 -9.82 2.45 -16.46
CA PRO A 122 -9.61 3.16 -15.20
C PRO A 122 -10.89 3.90 -14.79
N PHE A 123 -11.30 3.73 -13.54
CA PHE A 123 -12.40 4.49 -12.92
C PHE A 123 -11.82 5.56 -12.00
N PRO A 124 -11.61 6.80 -12.48
CA PRO A 124 -11.04 7.87 -11.66
C PRO A 124 -12.05 8.35 -10.62
N ILE A 125 -11.74 8.15 -9.34
CA ILE A 125 -12.59 8.62 -8.23
C ILE A 125 -12.32 10.10 -7.94
N LEU A 126 -11.06 10.53 -8.06
CA LEU A 126 -10.61 11.89 -7.73
C LEU A 126 -10.18 12.69 -8.98
N LYS A 127 -11.00 12.62 -10.04
CA LYS A 127 -10.70 13.25 -11.34
C LYS A 127 -10.37 14.75 -11.19
N GLY A 128 -9.18 15.14 -11.63
CA GLY A 128 -8.70 16.54 -11.63
C GLY A 128 -8.29 17.11 -10.27
N LYS A 129 -8.28 16.29 -9.20
CA LYS A 129 -7.89 16.72 -7.84
C LYS A 129 -6.52 16.21 -7.40
N MET A 130 -5.95 15.23 -8.10
CA MET A 130 -4.63 14.67 -7.81
C MET A 130 -3.60 15.15 -8.83
N HIS A 131 -2.51 15.73 -8.34
CA HIS A 131 -1.33 16.07 -9.14
C HIS A 131 -0.23 15.07 -8.80
N VAL A 132 0.06 14.14 -9.71
CA VAL A 132 1.18 13.22 -9.56
C VAL A 132 2.41 13.85 -10.18
N ASN A 133 3.39 14.22 -9.36
CA ASN A 133 4.67 14.73 -9.85
C ASN A 133 5.52 13.60 -10.41
N LYS A 134 6.10 13.80 -11.60
CA LYS A 134 7.02 12.83 -12.20
C LYS A 134 8.39 12.92 -11.51
N GLY A 135 8.65 12.03 -10.57
CA GLY A 135 10.00 11.74 -10.07
C GLY A 135 10.64 12.81 -9.17
N LEU A 136 9.88 13.78 -8.66
CA LEU A 136 10.35 14.73 -7.65
C LEU A 136 9.88 14.31 -6.27
N SER A 137 10.74 14.53 -5.27
CA SER A 137 10.42 14.38 -3.85
C SER A 137 9.11 15.10 -3.51
N MET A 138 8.30 14.56 -2.60
CA MET A 138 7.02 15.15 -2.17
C MET A 138 7.15 16.56 -1.58
N VAL A 139 8.37 17.02 -1.31
CA VAL A 139 8.65 18.38 -0.81
C VAL A 139 8.25 19.42 -1.86
N GLY A 140 7.15 20.12 -1.61
CA GLY A 140 6.70 21.25 -2.42
C GLY A 140 5.84 20.87 -3.63
N ALA A 141 5.22 19.69 -3.63
CA ALA A 141 4.22 19.36 -4.64
C ALA A 141 2.95 20.22 -4.44
N GLU A 142 2.45 20.86 -5.50
CA GLU A 142 1.16 21.56 -5.42
C GLU A 142 0.07 20.57 -4.98
N LYS A 143 -0.65 20.90 -3.89
CA LYS A 143 -1.68 20.07 -3.27
C LYS A 143 -1.18 18.71 -2.74
N ASP A 144 -0.03 18.70 -2.07
CA ASP A 144 0.55 17.52 -1.38
C ASP A 144 -0.23 17.05 -0.14
N GLY A 145 -1.34 17.72 0.20
CA GLY A 145 -2.16 17.42 1.37
C GLY A 145 -1.81 18.23 2.61
N SER A 146 -0.69 18.96 2.62
CA SER A 146 -0.26 19.78 3.77
C SER A 146 -1.30 20.85 4.14
N ASP A 147 -1.94 21.48 3.14
CA ASP A 147 -3.01 22.45 3.35
C ASP A 147 -4.22 21.84 4.08
N ALA A 148 -4.56 20.60 3.75
CA ALA A 148 -5.67 19.89 4.38
C ALA A 148 -5.35 19.54 5.83
N ILE A 149 -4.13 19.08 6.11
CA ILE A 149 -3.65 18.79 7.47
C ILE A 149 -3.65 20.07 8.31
N LEU A 150 -3.09 21.17 7.78
CA LEU A 150 -3.04 22.46 8.48
C LEU A 150 -4.45 23.03 8.72
N SER A 151 -5.34 22.93 7.72
CA SER A 151 -6.73 23.37 7.85
C SER A 151 -7.46 22.57 8.92
N ALA A 152 -7.30 21.25 8.94
CA ALA A 152 -7.90 20.37 9.95
C ALA A 152 -7.38 20.70 11.36
N PHE A 153 -6.08 20.96 11.50
CA PHE A 153 -5.48 21.39 12.76
C PHE A 153 -6.06 22.73 13.24
N CYS A 154 -6.09 23.75 12.36
CA CYS A 154 -6.67 25.05 12.68
C CYS A 154 -8.15 24.95 13.07
N GLN A 155 -8.93 24.15 12.33
CA GLN A 155 -10.33 23.89 12.64
C GLN A 155 -10.48 23.31 14.05
N ALA A 156 -9.69 22.28 14.38
CA ALA A 156 -9.71 21.66 15.70
C ALA A 156 -9.33 22.65 16.82
N CYS A 157 -8.36 23.54 16.59
CA CYS A 157 -8.03 24.60 17.55
C CYS A 157 -9.16 25.62 17.74
N ILE A 158 -9.93 25.91 16.70
CA ILE A 158 -11.01 26.91 16.72
C ILE A 158 -12.28 26.34 17.35
N THR A 159 -12.69 25.14 16.95
CA THR A 159 -13.99 24.55 17.34
C THR A 159 -13.89 23.55 18.47
N GLY A 160 -12.70 23.02 18.75
CA GLY A 160 -12.51 21.88 19.65
C GLY A 160 -12.90 20.53 19.03
N GLU A 161 -13.43 20.50 17.81
CA GLU A 161 -13.78 19.28 17.09
C GLU A 161 -12.53 18.68 16.45
N LYS A 162 -12.12 17.49 16.89
CA LYS A 162 -11.00 16.75 16.31
C LYS A 162 -11.46 15.46 15.66
N GLY A 163 -10.66 14.94 14.73
CA GLY A 163 -10.86 13.58 14.23
C GLY A 163 -10.75 12.56 15.37
N GLU A 164 -11.53 11.49 15.24
CA GLU A 164 -11.52 10.38 16.18
C GLU A 164 -10.18 9.64 16.10
N ASN A 165 -9.69 9.18 17.25
CA ASN A 165 -8.52 8.28 17.38
C ASN A 165 -7.20 8.75 16.73
N ILE A 166 -7.04 10.04 16.38
CA ILE A 166 -5.83 10.54 15.70
C ILE A 166 -4.53 10.19 16.46
N VAL A 167 -4.55 10.26 17.79
CA VAL A 167 -3.35 10.00 18.61
C VAL A 167 -3.05 8.50 18.63
N GLU A 168 -4.10 7.68 18.73
CA GLU A 168 -4.04 6.24 18.74
C GLU A 168 -3.54 5.68 17.41
N GLU A 169 -4.03 6.20 16.28
CA GLU A 169 -3.54 5.85 14.94
C GLU A 169 -2.06 6.20 14.78
N ALA A 170 -1.65 7.40 15.20
CA ALA A 170 -0.25 7.81 15.18
C ALA A 170 0.62 6.91 16.07
N TYR A 171 0.17 6.61 17.28
CA TYR A 171 0.86 5.72 18.22
C TYR A 171 1.06 4.32 17.63
N CYS A 172 0.01 3.71 17.08
CA CYS A 172 0.07 2.40 16.45
C CYS A 172 0.99 2.41 15.23
N ALA A 173 0.90 3.41 14.35
CA ALA A 173 1.76 3.53 13.18
C ALA A 173 3.25 3.70 13.57
N THR A 174 3.55 4.44 14.63
CA THR A 174 4.92 4.57 15.16
C THR A 174 5.42 3.23 15.71
N LEU A 175 4.63 2.52 16.51
CA LEU A 175 5.02 1.21 17.02
C LEU A 175 5.29 0.21 15.91
N LEU A 176 4.41 0.13 14.91
CA LEU A 176 4.60 -0.76 13.76
C LEU A 176 5.91 -0.47 13.01
N CYS A 177 6.29 0.80 12.88
CA CYS A 177 7.58 1.18 12.28
C CYS A 177 8.76 0.64 13.11
N LEU A 178 8.71 0.79 14.44
CA LEU A 178 9.75 0.28 15.33
C LEU A 178 9.83 -1.26 15.32
N LEU A 179 8.68 -1.93 15.35
CA LEU A 179 8.60 -3.40 15.24
C LEU A 179 9.11 -3.88 13.88
N GLY A 180 8.84 -3.13 12.81
CA GLY A 180 9.40 -3.41 11.48
C GLY A 180 10.93 -3.33 11.47
N ASN A 181 11.50 -2.31 12.12
CA ASN A 181 12.96 -2.21 12.27
C ASN A 181 13.53 -3.38 13.07
N GLN A 182 12.90 -3.72 14.19
CA GLN A 182 13.29 -4.87 15.02
C GLN A 182 13.20 -6.19 14.23
N ALA A 183 12.15 -6.40 13.44
CA ALA A 183 11.97 -7.61 12.65
C ALA A 183 13.10 -7.80 11.61
N MET A 184 13.57 -6.71 11.01
CA MET A 184 14.71 -6.74 10.08
C MET A 184 16.03 -7.03 10.80
N GLU A 185 16.27 -6.36 11.94
CA GLU A 185 17.49 -6.52 12.74
C GLU A 185 17.62 -7.94 13.32
N GLU A 186 16.55 -8.46 13.90
CA GLU A 186 16.51 -9.78 14.53
C GLU A 186 16.24 -10.93 13.52
N GLN A 187 15.93 -10.60 12.27
CA GLN A 187 15.62 -11.55 11.18
C GLN A 187 14.54 -12.59 11.56
N LYS A 188 13.50 -12.15 12.27
CA LYS A 188 12.41 -13.03 12.72
C LYS A 188 11.06 -12.30 12.69
N LYS A 189 9.99 -13.09 12.81
CA LYS A 189 8.65 -12.56 13.06
C LYS A 189 8.63 -11.89 14.45
N VAL A 190 8.12 -10.67 14.51
CA VAL A 190 7.91 -9.91 15.73
C VAL A 190 6.40 -9.73 15.92
N GLU A 191 5.89 -10.18 17.05
CA GLU A 191 4.49 -9.99 17.45
C GLU A 191 4.31 -8.59 18.06
N PHE A 192 3.14 -8.00 17.88
CA PHE A 192 2.77 -6.75 18.53
C PHE A 192 2.60 -6.99 20.04
N PRO A 193 3.43 -6.39 20.91
CA PRO A 193 3.40 -6.71 22.33
C PRO A 193 2.09 -6.31 23.00
N ASP A 194 1.52 -7.20 23.82
CA ASP A 194 0.22 -6.98 24.47
C ASP A 194 0.22 -5.76 25.40
N GLU A 195 1.34 -5.46 26.06
CA GLU A 195 1.52 -4.28 26.93
C GLU A 195 1.40 -2.94 26.20
N TYR A 196 1.56 -2.93 24.87
CA TYR A 196 1.42 -1.75 24.03
C TYR A 196 0.08 -1.70 23.29
N LYS A 197 -0.80 -2.70 23.47
CA LYS A 197 -2.12 -2.68 22.81
C LYS A 197 -3.05 -1.72 23.53
N ILE A 198 -3.68 -0.85 22.75
CA ILE A 198 -4.73 0.03 23.25
C ILE A 198 -6.01 -0.80 23.40
N PRO A 199 -6.60 -0.94 24.61
CA PRO A 199 -7.65 -1.96 24.87
C PRO A 199 -8.91 -1.88 24.02
N TYR A 200 -9.23 -0.69 23.49
CA TYR A 200 -10.42 -0.47 22.65
C TYR A 200 -10.13 -0.48 21.14
N MET A 201 -8.87 -0.60 20.74
CA MET A 201 -8.51 -0.79 19.34
C MET A 201 -8.60 -2.26 18.94
N LYS A 202 -8.74 -2.49 17.64
CA LYS A 202 -8.82 -3.84 17.07
C LYS A 202 -7.48 -4.18 16.43
N PHE A 203 -6.93 -5.32 16.81
CA PHE A 203 -5.70 -5.88 16.27
C PHE A 203 -6.04 -7.13 15.43
#